data_AF-A0A1X7T179-F1
#
_entry.id   AF-A0A1X7T179-F1
#
_cell.length_a   1.000
_cell.length_b   1.000
_cell.length_c   1.000
_cell.angle_alpha   90.00
_cell.angle_beta   90.00
_cell.angle_gamma   90.00
#
_symmetry.space_group_name_H-M   'P 1'
#
loop_
_entity.id
_entity.type
_entity.pdbx_description
1 polymer ?
#
loop_
_entity_poly.entity_id
_entity_poly.type
_entity_poly.pdbx_seq_one_letter_code
_entity_poly.pdbx_strand_id
1 'polypeptide(L)'
;ACESIRSTSGRNLSLYCHMMYGLLEERKENILTLSDVISAGKDNDDHFIPDKREDILDVLHSLHSIGLISVLKSEDKVWVVVNKGILLTEMDGILFAPKTFKEHVDIASNTGIVSVSGLTRLFPKYDPDMLIHFLKKMELCQEINPSFLRMTNLHQLA
;
A
#
# COMPACT_ATOMS: atom_id res chain seq x y z
N ALA A 1 25.35 35.28 3.46
CA ALA A 1 23.99 34.76 3.74
C ALA A 1 23.37 33.99 2.56
N CYS A 2 24.12 33.64 1.50
CA CYS A 2 23.55 33.06 0.26
C CYS A 2 24.17 31.71 -0.13
N GLU A 3 24.79 30.98 0.81
CA GLU A 3 25.34 29.64 0.55
C GLU A 3 24.36 28.51 0.92
N SER A 4 23.30 28.80 1.69
CA SER A 4 22.31 27.79 2.11
C SER A 4 21.33 27.36 1.00
N ILE A 5 21.34 28.03 -0.16
CA ILE A 5 20.48 27.72 -1.31
C ILE A 5 21.14 26.68 -2.24
N ARG A 6 22.42 26.35 -2.02
CA ARG A 6 23.21 25.38 -2.81
C ARG A 6 23.14 23.95 -2.30
N SER A 7 22.07 23.57 -1.60
CA SER A 7 21.68 22.17 -1.50
C SER A 7 21.17 21.72 -2.87
N THR A 8 22.07 21.18 -3.71
CA THR A 8 21.71 20.48 -4.95
C THR A 8 20.78 19.29 -4.69
N SER A 9 20.81 18.74 -3.48
CA SER A 9 19.96 17.65 -3.01
C SER A 9 18.45 17.99 -3.05
N GLY A 10 18.05 19.19 -2.61
CA GLY A 10 16.62 19.55 -2.53
C GLY A 10 15.95 19.79 -3.88
N ARG A 11 16.67 20.37 -4.85
CA ARG A 11 16.12 20.61 -6.21
C ARG A 11 15.94 19.32 -7.00
N ASN A 12 16.89 18.39 -6.89
CA ASN A 12 16.79 17.10 -7.56
C ASN A 12 15.61 16.28 -7.01
N LEU A 13 15.39 16.30 -5.69
CA LEU A 13 14.29 15.58 -5.07
C LEU A 13 12.92 16.03 -5.58
N SER A 14 12.71 17.35 -5.76
CA SER A 14 11.44 17.86 -6.30
C SER A 14 11.21 17.43 -7.75
N LEU A 15 12.26 17.45 -8.58
CA LEU A 15 12.17 16.97 -9.97
C LEU A 15 11.86 15.46 -9.99
N TYR A 16 12.62 14.66 -9.24
CA TYR A 16 12.41 13.22 -9.14
C TYR A 16 11.02 12.86 -8.61
N CYS A 17 10.47 13.61 -7.65
CA CYS A 17 9.09 13.42 -7.20
C CYS A 17 8.10 13.61 -8.35
N HIS A 18 8.24 14.68 -9.13
CA HIS A 18 7.34 14.96 -10.26
C HIS A 18 7.41 13.85 -11.32
N MET A 19 8.62 13.44 -11.70
CA MET A 19 8.83 12.41 -12.73
C MET A 19 8.38 11.03 -12.24
N MET A 20 8.71 10.67 -11.00
CA MET A 20 8.27 9.42 -10.39
C MET A 20 6.74 9.37 -10.31
N TYR A 21 6.08 10.44 -9.87
CA TYR A 21 4.63 10.47 -9.79
C TYR A 21 3.97 10.32 -11.17
N GLY A 22 4.49 11.02 -12.18
CA GLY A 22 4.02 10.87 -13.56
C GLY A 22 4.13 9.43 -14.07
N LEU A 23 5.29 8.78 -13.86
CA LEU A 23 5.48 7.37 -14.19
C LEU A 23 4.47 6.46 -13.49
N LEU A 24 4.19 6.71 -12.20
CA LEU A 24 3.24 5.90 -11.43
C LEU A 24 1.80 6.07 -11.95
N GLU A 25 1.40 7.28 -12.34
CA GLU A 25 0.08 7.54 -12.92
C GLU A 25 -0.09 6.92 -14.32
N GLU A 26 0.96 6.93 -15.15
CA GLU A 26 0.92 6.38 -16.51
C GLU A 26 0.69 4.86 -16.55
N ARG A 27 1.18 4.12 -15.54
CA ARG A 27 1.05 2.66 -15.48
C ARG A 27 -0.38 2.18 -15.24
N LYS A 28 -1.30 3.04 -14.75
CA LYS A 28 -2.71 2.71 -14.41
C LYS A 28 -2.89 1.55 -13.40
N GLU A 29 -1.81 1.00 -12.88
CA GLU A 29 -1.82 0.00 -11.81
C GLU A 29 -1.96 0.72 -10.47
N ASN A 30 -2.92 0.28 -9.65
CA ASN A 30 -3.17 0.93 -8.36
C ASN A 30 -2.11 0.58 -7.31
N ILE A 31 -1.40 -0.54 -7.49
CA ILE A 31 -0.44 -1.09 -6.54
C ILE A 31 0.74 -1.64 -7.32
N LEU A 32 1.95 -1.26 -6.90
CA LEU A 32 3.22 -1.70 -7.49
C LEU A 32 4.13 -2.19 -6.37
N THR A 33 4.99 -3.16 -6.65
CA THR A 33 6.12 -3.46 -5.77
C THR A 33 7.26 -2.48 -6.01
N LEU A 34 8.20 -2.37 -5.07
CA LEU A 34 9.43 -1.60 -5.32
C LEU A 34 10.21 -2.11 -6.53
N SER A 35 10.16 -3.41 -6.82
CA SER A 35 10.79 -3.98 -8.02
C SER A 35 10.12 -3.46 -9.30
N ASP A 36 8.79 -3.34 -9.30
CA ASP A 36 8.04 -2.81 -10.45
C ASP A 36 8.36 -1.34 -10.69
N VAL A 37 8.54 -0.55 -9.62
CA VAL A 37 8.98 0.84 -9.73
C VAL A 37 10.40 0.94 -10.28
N ILE A 38 11.31 0.09 -9.80
CA ILE A 38 12.70 0.07 -10.28
C ILE A 38 12.78 -0.35 -11.75
N SER A 39 12.04 -1.38 -12.16
CA SER A 39 12.01 -1.80 -13.57
C SER A 39 11.41 -0.71 -14.45
N ALA A 40 10.34 -0.05 -13.99
CA ALA A 40 9.71 1.03 -14.72
C ALA A 40 10.63 2.21 -15.02
N GLY A 41 11.51 2.57 -14.08
CA GLY A 41 12.48 3.64 -14.29
C GLY A 41 13.59 3.28 -15.28
N LYS A 42 13.87 1.99 -15.48
CA LYS A 42 14.87 1.52 -16.45
C LYS A 42 14.33 1.44 -17.87
N ASP A 43 13.04 1.16 -18.01
CA ASP A 43 12.39 0.95 -19.31
C ASP A 43 11.89 2.27 -19.95
N ASN A 44 11.93 3.40 -19.23
CA ASN A 44 11.45 4.69 -19.71
C ASN A 44 12.59 5.70 -19.92
N ASP A 45 12.97 5.92 -21.19
CA ASP A 45 13.98 6.93 -21.56
C ASP A 45 13.50 8.39 -21.29
N ASP A 46 12.19 8.60 -21.20
CA ASP A 46 11.59 9.94 -20.98
C ASP A 46 11.58 10.36 -19.50
N HIS A 47 11.73 9.40 -18.56
CA HIS A 47 11.63 9.67 -17.13
C HIS A 47 12.98 9.50 -16.42
N PHE A 48 13.65 10.62 -16.13
CA PHE A 48 14.89 10.66 -15.36
C PHE A 48 14.61 10.31 -13.89
N ILE A 49 14.64 9.01 -13.57
CA ILE A 49 14.46 8.46 -12.22
C ILE A 49 15.83 8.10 -11.64
N PRO A 50 16.04 8.18 -10.31
CA PRO A 50 17.31 7.76 -9.72
C PRO A 50 17.59 6.27 -9.94
N ASP A 51 18.85 5.92 -10.23
CA ASP A 51 19.24 4.51 -10.44
C ASP A 51 19.43 3.73 -9.12
N LYS A 52 19.69 4.44 -8.03
CA LYS A 52 19.97 3.84 -6.72
C LYS A 52 18.68 3.58 -5.97
N ARG A 53 18.60 2.40 -5.34
CA ARG A 53 17.43 1.98 -4.56
C ARG A 53 17.13 2.96 -3.42
N GLU A 54 18.16 3.47 -2.75
CA GLU A 54 18.03 4.40 -1.63
C GLU A 54 17.41 5.71 -2.09
N ASP A 55 17.89 6.26 -3.20
CA ASP A 55 17.37 7.51 -3.77
C ASP A 55 15.91 7.34 -4.24
N ILE A 56 15.55 6.18 -4.81
CA ILE A 56 14.15 5.84 -5.16
C ILE A 56 13.28 5.82 -3.90
N LEU A 57 13.75 5.20 -2.81
CA LEU A 57 13.01 5.14 -1.55
C LEU A 57 12.80 6.53 -0.94
N ASP A 58 13.79 7.44 -1.05
CA ASP A 58 13.67 8.82 -0.56
C ASP A 58 12.63 9.62 -1.36
N VAL A 59 12.58 9.40 -2.69
CA VAL A 59 11.55 10.00 -3.56
C VAL A 59 10.16 9.45 -3.21
N LEU A 60 10.01 8.13 -3.10
CA LEU A 60 8.75 7.50 -2.73
C LEU A 60 8.28 7.94 -1.33
N HIS A 61 9.21 8.08 -0.38
CA HIS A 61 8.90 8.61 0.95
C HIS A 61 8.41 10.06 0.88
N SER A 62 9.04 10.88 0.06
CA SER A 62 8.63 12.28 -0.15
C SER A 62 7.21 12.35 -0.73
N LEU A 63 6.93 11.60 -1.80
CA LEU A 63 5.58 11.47 -2.38
C LEU A 63 4.54 10.95 -1.37
N HIS A 64 4.95 10.01 -0.52
CA HIS A 64 4.10 9.50 0.54
C HIS A 64 3.76 10.58 1.58
N SER A 65 4.76 11.35 2.01
CA SER A 65 4.61 12.39 3.04
C SER A 65 3.65 13.51 2.63
N ILE A 66 3.60 13.83 1.33
CA ILE A 66 2.67 14.83 0.76
C ILE A 66 1.31 14.24 0.42
N GLY A 67 1.12 12.93 0.62
CA GLY A 67 -0.16 12.25 0.46
C GLY A 67 -0.55 11.90 -0.97
N LEU A 68 0.37 12.04 -1.94
CA LEU A 68 0.13 11.66 -3.34
C LEU A 68 0.07 10.15 -3.51
N ILE A 69 0.84 9.39 -2.73
CA ILE A 69 0.84 7.93 -2.74
C ILE A 69 0.87 7.36 -1.32
N SER A 70 0.65 6.06 -1.18
CA SER A 70 0.80 5.32 0.07
C SER A 70 1.91 4.28 -0.05
N VAL A 71 2.98 4.43 0.71
CA VAL A 71 4.04 3.40 0.80
C VAL A 71 3.73 2.48 1.98
N LEU A 72 3.67 1.17 1.72
CA LEU A 72 3.49 0.11 2.72
C LEU A 72 4.80 -0.69 2.80
N LYS A 73 5.24 -1.06 4.00
CA LYS A 73 6.50 -1.78 4.22
C LYS A 73 6.26 -2.95 5.17
N SER A 74 6.76 -4.13 4.82
CA SER A 74 7.02 -5.25 5.73
C SER A 74 8.54 -5.38 5.96
N GLU A 75 8.98 -6.43 6.67
CA GLU A 75 10.41 -6.70 6.89
C GLU A 75 11.22 -6.79 5.59
N ASP A 76 10.63 -7.36 4.54
CA ASP A 76 11.29 -7.74 3.30
C ASP A 76 10.69 -7.09 2.03
N LYS A 77 9.43 -6.62 2.10
CA LYS A 77 8.69 -6.09 0.94
C LYS A 77 8.31 -4.63 1.13
N VAL A 78 8.22 -3.93 -0.01
CA VAL A 78 7.74 -2.56 -0.10
C VAL A 78 6.72 -2.50 -1.23
N TRP A 79 5.53 -2.00 -0.91
CA TRP A 79 4.46 -1.75 -1.86
C TRP A 79 4.18 -0.27 -1.97
N VAL A 80 3.88 0.16 -3.19
CA VAL A 80 3.50 1.52 -3.55
C VAL A 80 2.05 1.48 -4.01
N VAL A 81 1.17 2.00 -3.17
CA VAL A 81 -0.25 2.20 -3.50
C VAL A 81 -0.37 3.58 -4.13
N VAL A 82 -0.56 3.61 -5.44
CA VAL A 82 -0.67 4.83 -6.24
C VAL A 82 -2.00 5.52 -5.96
N ASN A 83 -3.10 4.76 -5.99
CA ASN A 83 -4.44 5.30 -5.73
C ASN A 83 -5.10 4.59 -4.54
N LYS A 84 -4.96 5.19 -3.36
CA LYS A 84 -5.59 4.68 -2.12
C LYS A 84 -7.11 4.71 -2.17
N GLY A 85 -7.72 5.65 -2.91
CA GLY A 85 -9.17 5.80 -2.97
C GLY A 85 -9.85 4.64 -3.70
N ILE A 86 -9.26 4.21 -4.81
CA ILE A 86 -9.74 3.03 -5.54
C ILE A 86 -9.61 1.77 -4.67
N LEU A 87 -8.44 1.58 -4.04
CA LEU A 87 -8.21 0.41 -3.18
C LEU A 87 -9.17 0.39 -1.98
N LEU A 88 -9.36 1.52 -1.30
CA LEU A 88 -10.34 1.63 -0.20
C LEU A 88 -11.76 1.34 -0.68
N THR A 89 -12.17 1.88 -1.82
CA THR A 89 -13.53 1.67 -2.34
C THR A 89 -13.77 0.19 -2.65
N GLU A 90 -12.78 -0.49 -3.24
CA GLU A 90 -12.86 -1.92 -3.53
C GLU A 90 -12.93 -2.75 -2.23
N MET A 91 -12.12 -2.40 -1.22
CA MET A 91 -12.07 -3.12 0.04
C MET A 91 -13.30 -2.87 0.91
N ASP A 92 -13.69 -1.61 1.11
CA ASP A 92 -14.83 -1.23 1.95
C ASP A 92 -16.14 -1.75 1.38
N GLY A 93 -16.27 -1.71 0.05
CA GLY A 93 -17.43 -2.22 -0.67
C GLY A 93 -17.64 -3.73 -0.53
N ILE A 94 -16.64 -4.47 -0.05
CA ILE A 94 -16.72 -5.93 0.16
C ILE A 94 -16.69 -6.26 1.65
N LEU A 95 -15.71 -5.73 2.39
CA LEU A 95 -15.49 -6.06 3.81
C LEU A 95 -16.57 -5.45 4.73
N PHE A 96 -17.07 -4.27 4.39
CA PHE A 96 -17.99 -3.52 5.25
C PHE A 96 -19.38 -3.33 4.62
N ALA A 97 -19.65 -3.99 3.48
CA ALA A 97 -20.96 -3.94 2.84
C ALA A 97 -22.06 -4.40 3.81
N PRO A 98 -23.13 -3.60 4.02
CA PRO A 98 -24.27 -4.03 4.83
C PRO A 98 -25.01 -5.21 4.18
N LYS A 99 -25.66 -6.05 4.99
CA LYS A 99 -26.39 -7.25 4.53
C LYS A 99 -27.45 -7.02 3.44
N THR A 100 -27.91 -5.78 3.29
CA THR A 100 -28.89 -5.38 2.28
C THR A 100 -28.30 -5.17 0.89
N PHE A 101 -26.97 -5.12 0.78
CA PHE A 101 -26.23 -4.92 -0.48
C PHE A 101 -25.90 -6.25 -1.14
N LYS A 102 -25.82 -6.27 -2.47
CA LYS A 102 -25.54 -7.50 -3.24
C LYS A 102 -24.10 -7.95 -3.09
N GLU A 103 -23.23 -6.99 -2.78
CA GLU A 103 -21.80 -7.13 -2.60
C GLU A 103 -21.45 -7.68 -1.20
N HIS A 104 -22.44 -7.78 -0.30
CA HIS A 104 -22.22 -8.32 1.04
C HIS A 104 -21.71 -9.76 1.00
N VAL A 105 -20.57 -9.99 1.64
CA VAL A 105 -20.00 -11.32 1.83
C VAL A 105 -19.83 -11.62 3.31
N ASP A 106 -20.29 -12.79 3.72
CA ASP A 106 -20.09 -13.29 5.08
C ASP A 106 -18.63 -13.80 5.21
N ILE A 107 -17.73 -12.88 5.50
CA ILE A 107 -16.28 -13.14 5.69
C ILE A 107 -15.86 -13.07 7.14
N ALA A 108 -16.49 -12.19 7.91
CA ALA A 108 -16.17 -12.01 9.31
C ALA A 108 -16.97 -13.00 10.17
N SER A 109 -16.36 -13.47 11.25
CA SER A 109 -17.11 -14.15 12.31
C SER A 109 -18.19 -13.24 12.89
N ASN A 110 -19.09 -13.81 13.69
CA ASN A 110 -20.03 -13.06 14.52
C ASN A 110 -19.35 -12.06 15.50
N THR A 111 -18.03 -12.16 15.68
CA THR A 111 -17.20 -11.28 16.49
C THR A 111 -16.37 -10.29 15.67
N GLY A 112 -16.55 -10.24 14.35
CA GLY A 112 -15.83 -9.32 13.46
C GLY A 112 -14.43 -9.81 13.06
N ILE A 113 -14.10 -11.09 13.30
CA ILE A 113 -12.77 -11.64 13.00
C ILE A 113 -12.75 -12.14 11.57
N VAL A 114 -11.78 -11.67 10.80
CA VAL A 114 -11.52 -12.10 9.42
C VAL A 114 -10.23 -12.91 9.39
N SER A 115 -10.29 -14.14 8.86
CA SER A 115 -9.08 -14.94 8.65
C SER A 115 -8.30 -14.44 7.43
N VAL A 116 -6.98 -14.62 7.43
CA VAL A 116 -6.12 -14.31 6.27
C VAL A 116 -6.58 -15.10 5.04
N SER A 117 -6.96 -16.37 5.21
CA SER A 117 -7.50 -17.20 4.13
C SER A 117 -8.81 -16.66 3.54
N GLY A 118 -9.69 -16.10 4.38
CA GLY A 118 -10.90 -15.42 3.95
C GLY A 118 -10.58 -14.18 3.12
N LEU A 119 -9.61 -13.39 3.57
CA LEU A 119 -9.16 -12.18 2.87
C LEU A 119 -8.57 -12.53 1.49
N THR A 120 -7.66 -13.50 1.42
CA THR A 120 -7.06 -13.97 0.16
C THR A 120 -8.11 -14.48 -0.81
N ARG A 121 -9.17 -15.16 -0.33
CA ARG A 121 -10.25 -15.66 -1.17
C ARG A 121 -11.05 -14.53 -1.82
N LEU A 122 -11.30 -13.43 -1.11
CA LEU A 122 -12.06 -12.29 -1.66
C LEU A 122 -11.21 -11.37 -2.54
N PHE A 123 -9.92 -11.29 -2.24
CA PHE A 123 -9.00 -10.40 -2.94
C PHE A 123 -7.81 -11.18 -3.55
N PRO A 124 -8.07 -12.15 -4.45
CA PRO A 124 -7.04 -13.05 -4.97
C PRO A 124 -5.98 -12.36 -5.83
N LYS A 125 -6.25 -11.11 -6.26
CA LYS A 125 -5.34 -10.30 -7.06
C LYS A 125 -4.24 -9.63 -6.24
N TYR A 126 -4.44 -9.51 -4.93
CA TYR A 126 -3.58 -8.74 -4.06
C TYR A 126 -2.78 -9.66 -3.12
N ASP A 127 -1.56 -9.25 -2.80
CA ASP A 127 -0.77 -9.90 -1.76
C ASP A 127 -1.49 -9.71 -0.40
N PRO A 128 -1.79 -10.79 0.35
CA PRO A 128 -2.52 -10.68 1.61
C PRO A 128 -1.75 -9.87 2.66
N ASP A 129 -0.42 -9.95 2.69
CA ASP A 129 0.40 -9.18 3.64
C ASP A 129 0.26 -7.69 3.36
N MET A 130 0.23 -7.32 2.08
CA MET A 130 0.01 -5.94 1.64
C MET A 130 -1.36 -5.43 2.08
N LEU A 131 -2.42 -6.21 1.89
CA LEU A 131 -3.78 -5.83 2.31
C LEU A 131 -3.87 -5.64 3.82
N ILE A 132 -3.26 -6.54 4.61
CA ILE A 132 -3.25 -6.43 6.08
C ILE A 132 -2.52 -5.14 6.50
N HIS A 133 -1.35 -4.86 5.92
CA HIS A 133 -0.63 -3.62 6.20
C HIS A 133 -1.42 -2.38 5.79
N PHE A 134 -2.11 -2.43 4.64
CA PHE A 134 -2.96 -1.34 4.18
C PHE A 134 -4.11 -1.07 5.15
N LEU A 135 -4.88 -2.10 5.52
CA LEU A 135 -6.00 -1.98 6.45
C LEU A 135 -5.56 -1.49 7.83
N LYS A 136 -4.42 -1.98 8.35
CA LYS A 136 -3.84 -1.48 9.60
C LYS A 136 -3.46 -0.01 9.50
N LYS A 137 -2.82 0.41 8.40
CA LYS A 137 -2.41 1.80 8.18
C LYS A 137 -3.62 2.74 8.03
N MET A 138 -4.73 2.22 7.52
CA MET A 138 -6.00 2.93 7.41
C MET A 138 -6.85 2.85 8.69
N GLU A 139 -6.35 2.20 9.75
CA GLU A 139 -7.04 2.00 11.03
C GLU A 139 -8.35 1.21 10.92
N LEU A 140 -8.46 0.35 9.90
CA LEU A 140 -9.65 -0.47 9.63
C LEU A 140 -9.57 -1.87 10.24
N CYS A 141 -8.39 -2.32 10.68
CA CYS A 141 -8.24 -3.59 11.36
C CYS A 141 -7.10 -3.60 12.39
N GLN A 142 -7.11 -4.62 13.23
CA GLN A 142 -6.03 -4.94 14.15
C GLN A 142 -5.73 -6.44 14.09
N GLU A 143 -4.44 -6.78 14.04
CA GLU A 143 -4.02 -8.18 14.15
C GLU A 143 -4.27 -8.70 15.56
N ILE A 144 -4.92 -9.86 15.64
CA ILE A 144 -5.17 -10.56 16.89
C ILE A 144 -4.11 -11.64 17.04
N ASN A 145 -3.39 -11.63 18.16
CA ASN A 145 -2.44 -12.70 18.44
C ASN A 145 -3.21 -14.02 18.69
N PRO A 146 -2.83 -15.13 18.00
CA PRO A 146 -3.51 -16.42 18.14
C PRO A 146 -3.63 -16.95 19.57
N SER A 147 -2.74 -16.55 20.48
CA SER A 147 -2.84 -16.91 21.90
C SER A 147 -4.13 -16.37 22.55
N PHE A 148 -4.59 -15.17 22.16
CA PHE A 148 -5.85 -14.61 22.64
C PHE A 148 -7.06 -15.41 22.15
N LEU A 149 -7.00 -15.99 20.95
CA LEU A 149 -8.07 -16.85 20.45
C LEU A 149 -8.19 -18.12 21.29
N ARG A 150 -7.07 -18.66 21.79
CA ARG A 150 -7.05 -19.83 22.67
C ARG A 150 -7.50 -19.53 24.10
N MET A 151 -7.24 -18.33 24.60
CA MET A 151 -7.71 -17.88 25.91
C MET A 151 -9.20 -17.53 25.92
N THR A 152 -9.80 -17.35 24.76
CA THR A 152 -11.22 -17.04 24.59
C THR A 152 -11.97 -18.24 24.00
N ASN A 153 -13.31 -18.16 23.96
CA ASN A 153 -14.13 -19.18 23.30
C ASN A 153 -14.05 -19.12 21.75
N LEU A 154 -13.01 -18.50 21.19
CA LEU A 154 -12.82 -18.27 19.76
C LEU A 154 -11.78 -19.22 19.14
N HIS A 155 -11.38 -20.27 19.86
CA HIS A 155 -10.44 -21.29 19.40
C HIS A 155 -10.86 -22.00 18.10
N GLN A 156 -12.14 -21.98 17.74
CA GLN A 156 -12.64 -22.51 16.46
C GLN A 156 -12.27 -21.64 15.25
N LEU A 157 -11.82 -20.41 15.47
CA LEU A 157 -11.36 -19.46 14.45
C LEU A 157 -9.83 -19.43 14.31
N ALA A 158 -9.12 -20.17 15.17
CA ALA A 158 -7.65 -20.23 15.20
C ALA A 158 -7.08 -21.23 14.18
#